data_AF-A0A7Y5G8W8-F1
#
_entry.id   AF-A0A7Y5G8W8-F1
#
_cell.length_a   1.000
_cell.length_b   1.000
_cell.length_c   1.000
_cell.angle_alpha   90.00
_cell.angle_beta   90.00
_cell.angle_gamma   90.00
#
_symmetry.space_group_name_H-M   'P 1'
#
loop_
_entity.id
_entity.type
_entity.pdbx_description
1 polymer ?
#
loop_
_entity_poly.entity_id
_entity_poly.type
_entity_poly.pdbx_seq_one_letter_code
_entity_poly.pdbx_strand_id
1 'polypeptide(L)'
;MQLFERENYLMELDTLFKSVQSGKGTLAMVFGEAGIGKTSLVQRFLENLNDEVRILLGACDALFTPRPLGPLYDIVDKLNDRQLRVLDALESRDVIFSLVLKDLQNNACPNVFVIEDVHWADAATLD
;
A
#
# COMPACT_ATOMS: atom_id res chain seq x y z
N MET A 1 -18.35 9.99 -1.18
CA MET A 1 -19.50 9.49 -1.97
C MET A 1 -20.10 8.29 -1.23
N GLN A 2 -21.43 8.16 -1.13
CA GLN A 2 -22.04 7.02 -0.45
C GLN A 2 -21.97 5.78 -1.36
N LEU A 3 -21.32 4.71 -0.90
CA LEU A 3 -21.29 3.42 -1.59
C LEU A 3 -22.47 2.59 -1.07
N PHE A 4 -23.41 2.25 -1.95
CA PHE A 4 -24.51 1.33 -1.63
C PHE A 4 -24.08 -0.10 -1.99
N GLU A 5 -24.49 -1.10 -1.21
CA GLU A 5 -24.21 -2.54 -1.44
C GLU A 5 -22.71 -2.91 -1.37
N ARG A 6 -21.96 -2.17 -0.55
CA ARG A 6 -20.52 -2.39 -0.32
C ARG A 6 -20.17 -2.55 1.16
N GLU A 7 -21.16 -2.51 2.02
CA GLU A 7 -21.04 -2.58 3.47
C GLU A 7 -20.37 -3.89 3.90
N ASN A 8 -20.68 -5.00 3.25
CA ASN A 8 -20.08 -6.30 3.57
C ASN A 8 -18.57 -6.31 3.30
N TYR A 9 -18.12 -5.77 2.16
CA TYR A 9 -16.69 -5.70 1.84
C TYR A 9 -15.93 -4.73 2.76
N LEU A 10 -16.56 -3.62 3.15
CA LEU A 10 -15.99 -2.72 4.15
C LEU A 10 -15.85 -3.42 5.50
N MET A 11 -16.87 -4.18 5.94
CA MET A 11 -16.81 -4.96 7.18
C MET A 11 -15.71 -6.02 7.15
N GLU A 12 -15.45 -6.65 6.00
CA GLU A 12 -14.33 -7.59 5.84
C GLU A 12 -12.98 -6.90 5.98
N LEU A 13 -12.77 -5.76 5.32
CA LEU A 13 -11.53 -4.97 5.45
C LEU A 13 -11.33 -4.48 6.89
N ASP A 14 -12.38 -4.02 7.56
CA ASP A 14 -12.34 -3.62 8.97
C ASP A 14 -11.96 -4.78 9.89
N THR A 15 -12.46 -5.98 9.59
CA THR A 15 -12.14 -7.19 10.36
C THR A 15 -10.68 -7.58 10.20
N LEU A 16 -10.15 -7.51 8.97
CA LEU A 16 -8.73 -7.71 8.70
C LEU A 16 -7.88 -6.66 9.41
N PHE A 17 -8.27 -5.39 9.37
CA PHE A 17 -7.55 -4.31 10.02
C PHE A 17 -7.50 -4.45 11.55
N LYS A 18 -8.58 -4.90 12.19
CA LYS A 18 -8.56 -5.21 13.64
C LYS A 18 -7.49 -6.25 14.01
N SER A 19 -7.16 -7.18 13.13
CA SER A 19 -6.10 -8.17 13.39
C SER A 19 -4.69 -7.52 13.38
N VAL A 20 -4.50 -6.45 12.62
CA VAL A 20 -3.24 -5.68 12.58
C VAL A 20 -2.95 -5.03 13.93
N GLN A 21 -3.98 -4.59 14.65
CA GLN A 21 -3.84 -4.04 16.01
C GLN A 21 -3.28 -5.07 17.02
N SER A 22 -3.38 -6.36 16.72
CA SER A 22 -2.78 -7.44 17.52
C SER A 22 -1.33 -7.77 17.13
N GLY A 23 -0.72 -6.97 16.25
CA GLY A 23 0.65 -7.15 15.75
C GLY A 23 0.78 -8.17 14.62
N LYS A 24 -0.34 -8.65 14.05
CA LYS A 24 -0.34 -9.61 12.93
C LYS A 24 -0.47 -8.88 11.60
N GLY A 25 0.59 -8.93 10.80
CA GLY A 25 0.55 -8.46 9.41
C GLY A 25 -0.51 -9.23 8.62
N THR A 26 -1.27 -8.53 7.78
CA THR A 26 -2.37 -9.09 7.00
C THR A 26 -2.31 -8.59 5.56
N LEU A 27 -2.70 -9.44 4.61
CA LEU A 27 -2.81 -9.10 3.20
C LEU A 27 -4.28 -9.25 2.77
N ALA A 28 -4.79 -8.23 2.10
CA ALA A 28 -6.11 -8.25 1.45
C ALA A 28 -5.92 -8.06 -0.05
N MET A 29 -6.62 -8.83 -0.87
CA MET A 29 -6.68 -8.65 -2.33
C MET A 29 -8.08 -8.22 -2.73
N VAL A 30 -8.20 -7.04 -3.32
CA VAL A 30 -9.47 -6.51 -3.85
C VAL A 30 -9.46 -6.69 -5.37
N PHE A 31 -10.30 -7.60 -5.87
CA PHE A 31 -10.41 -7.93 -7.29
C PHE A 31 -11.86 -7.82 -7.78
N GLY A 32 -12.03 -7.74 -9.10
CA GLY A 32 -13.33 -7.52 -9.74
C GLY A 32 -13.19 -6.79 -11.06
N GLU A 33 -14.30 -6.66 -11.79
CA GLU A 33 -14.32 -6.08 -13.13
C GLU A 33 -13.79 -4.63 -13.16
N ALA A 34 -13.29 -4.20 -14.32
CA ALA A 34 -12.90 -2.81 -14.53
C ALA A 34 -14.11 -1.89 -14.31
N GLY A 35 -13.95 -0.81 -13.54
CA GLY A 35 -15.03 0.12 -13.24
C GLY A 35 -16.04 -0.33 -12.17
N ILE A 36 -15.92 -1.53 -11.58
CA ILE A 36 -16.86 -2.02 -10.54
C ILE A 36 -16.79 -1.26 -9.20
N GLY A 37 -15.82 -0.32 -9.08
CA GLY A 37 -15.63 0.52 -7.90
C GLY A 37 -14.62 0.01 -6.87
N LYS A 38 -13.61 -0.79 -7.28
CA LYS A 38 -12.55 -1.30 -6.37
C LYS A 38 -11.80 -0.17 -5.65
N THR A 39 -11.30 0.81 -6.40
CA THR A 39 -10.59 1.98 -5.85
C THR A 39 -11.51 2.79 -4.93
N SER A 40 -12.79 2.96 -5.28
CA SER A 40 -13.77 3.63 -4.42
C SER A 40 -14.00 2.89 -3.09
N LEU A 41 -14.05 1.56 -3.12
CA LEU A 41 -14.15 0.74 -1.90
C LEU A 41 -12.93 0.93 -1.00
N VAL A 42 -11.72 0.85 -1.57
CA VAL A 42 -10.47 1.03 -0.82
C VAL A 42 -10.40 2.45 -0.24
N GLN A 43 -10.68 3.48 -1.03
CA GLN A 43 -10.72 4.86 -0.55
C GLN A 43 -11.69 5.04 0.61
N ARG A 44 -12.90 4.46 0.51
CA ARG A 44 -13.89 4.56 1.59
C ARG A 44 -13.46 3.83 2.86
N PHE A 45 -12.77 2.70 2.74
CA PHE A 45 -12.16 2.03 3.88
C PHE A 45 -11.10 2.91 4.54
N LEU A 46 -10.20 3.51 3.76
CA LEU A 46 -9.15 4.40 4.25
C LEU A 46 -9.72 5.65 4.94
N GLU A 47 -10.80 6.24 4.42
CA GLU A 47 -11.51 7.38 5.03
C GLU A 47 -12.09 7.06 6.42
N ASN A 48 -12.31 5.79 6.75
CA ASN A 48 -12.85 5.36 8.05
C ASN A 48 -11.76 5.06 9.09
N LEU A 49 -10.48 5.07 8.69
CA LEU A 49 -9.36 4.82 9.61
C LEU A 49 -9.10 6.07 10.47
N ASN A 50 -8.59 5.86 11.69
CA ASN A 50 -8.25 6.96 12.58
C ASN A 50 -6.92 7.63 12.16
N ASP A 51 -6.67 8.84 12.68
CA ASP A 51 -5.45 9.62 12.37
C ASP A 51 -4.15 8.97 12.87
N GLU A 52 -4.24 7.92 13.70
CA GLU A 52 -3.07 7.17 14.17
C GLU A 52 -2.57 6.18 13.12
N VAL A 53 -3.39 5.81 12.13
CA VAL A 53 -3.00 4.89 11.05
C VAL A 53 -2.22 5.63 9.97
N ARG A 54 -1.03 5.12 9.65
CA ARG A 54 -0.25 5.64 8.53
C ARG A 54 -0.70 5.00 7.22
N ILE A 55 -1.14 5.83 6.28
CA ILE A 55 -1.61 5.40 4.97
C ILE A 55 -0.52 5.65 3.91
N LEU A 56 -0.11 4.57 3.25
CA LEU A 56 0.87 4.53 2.17
C LEU A 56 0.15 4.07 0.89
N LEU A 57 0.31 4.82 -0.20
CA LEU A 57 -0.37 4.56 -1.47
C LEU A 57 0.68 4.50 -2.57
N GLY A 58 0.73 3.38 -3.28
CA GLY A 58 1.51 3.23 -4.50
C GLY A 58 0.65 2.63 -5.62
N ALA A 59 1.08 2.78 -6.86
CA ALA A 59 0.35 2.23 -8.00
C ALA A 59 1.31 1.60 -9.02
N CYS A 60 0.85 0.56 -9.69
CA CYS A 60 1.56 0.01 -10.84
C CYS A 60 1.13 0.76 -12.12
N ASP A 61 2.12 1.19 -12.90
CA ASP A 61 1.86 1.95 -14.13
C ASP A 61 1.55 1.03 -15.31
N ALA A 62 0.47 1.32 -16.05
CA ALA A 62 0.12 0.64 -17.31
C ALA A 62 1.01 1.09 -18.48
N LEU A 63 2.33 1.07 -18.29
CA LEU A 63 3.32 1.53 -19.27
C LEU A 63 3.99 0.36 -19.98
N PHE A 64 4.44 0.61 -21.21
CA PHE A 64 5.23 -0.36 -21.98
C PHE A 64 6.56 -0.71 -21.31
N THR A 65 7.16 0.27 -20.62
CA THR A 65 8.32 0.11 -19.74
C THR A 65 7.93 0.63 -18.36
N PRO A 66 7.35 -0.21 -17.49
CA PRO A 66 6.95 0.21 -16.16
C PRO A 66 8.16 0.62 -15.32
N ARG A 67 7.97 1.58 -14.41
CA ARG A 67 9.00 1.97 -13.43
C ARG A 67 9.26 0.77 -12.52
N PRO A 68 10.49 0.22 -12.47
CA PRO A 68 10.80 -0.86 -11.54
C PRO A 68 10.48 -0.42 -10.12
N LEU A 69 9.71 -1.23 -9.38
CA LEU A 69 9.34 -0.92 -7.99
C LEU A 69 8.51 0.37 -7.86
N GLY A 70 7.79 0.77 -8.90
CA GLY A 70 6.98 2.00 -8.94
C GLY A 70 6.18 2.26 -7.66
N PRO A 71 5.37 1.29 -7.16
CA PRO A 71 4.61 1.46 -5.93
C PRO A 71 5.46 1.74 -4.68
N LEU A 72 6.71 1.25 -4.64
CA LEU A 72 7.62 1.52 -3.53
C LEU A 72 8.20 2.92 -3.62
N TYR A 73 8.53 3.39 -4.82
CA TYR A 73 9.00 4.76 -5.04
C TYR A 73 7.93 5.80 -4.71
N ASP A 74 6.67 5.51 -5.02
CA ASP A 74 5.55 6.43 -4.74
C ASP A 74 5.36 6.74 -3.24
N ILE A 75 5.90 5.90 -2.35
CA ILE A 75 5.78 6.06 -0.90
C ILE A 75 7.06 6.56 -0.22
N VAL A 76 8.14 6.75 -0.97
CA VAL A 76 9.47 7.11 -0.44
C VAL A 76 9.44 8.37 0.41
N ASP A 77 8.77 9.42 -0.07
CA ASP A 77 8.68 10.71 0.64
C ASP A 77 7.93 10.63 1.97
N LYS A 78 7.16 9.55 2.18
CA LYS A 78 6.46 9.30 3.43
C LYS A 78 7.29 8.50 4.42
N LEU A 79 8.43 7.93 4.02
CA LEU A 79 9.33 7.16 4.87
C LEU A 79 10.11 8.11 5.80
N ASN A 80 10.61 7.60 6.91
CA ASN A 80 11.30 8.44 7.90
C ASN A 80 12.59 9.05 7.33
N ASP A 81 12.89 10.32 7.64
CA ASP A 81 14.01 11.12 7.09
C ASP A 81 15.39 10.42 7.09
N ARG A 82 15.63 9.54 8.06
CA ARG A 82 16.89 8.79 8.18
C ARG A 82 17.12 7.85 7.01
N GLN A 83 16.05 7.36 6.40
CA GLN A 83 16.06 6.37 5.33
C GLN A 83 16.21 7.02 3.96
N LEU A 84 15.60 8.19 3.74
CA LEU A 84 15.72 8.96 2.49
C LEU A 84 17.18 9.21 2.07
N ARG A 85 18.06 9.51 3.04
CA ARG A 85 19.50 9.71 2.79
C ARG A 85 20.23 8.48 2.23
N VAL A 86 19.66 7.28 2.39
CA VAL A 86 20.24 6.03 1.89
C VAL A 86 19.87 5.82 0.42
N LEU A 87 18.69 6.30 -0.01
CA LEU A 87 18.24 6.20 -1.41
C LEU A 87 19.08 7.09 -2.33
N ASP A 88 19.34 8.33 -1.92
CA ASP A 88 20.18 9.26 -2.68
C ASP A 88 21.61 8.74 -2.90
N ALA A 89 22.07 7.82 -2.05
CA ALA A 89 23.41 7.25 -2.12
C ALA A 89 23.50 5.95 -2.93
N LEU A 90 22.38 5.25 -3.15
CA LEU A 90 22.35 3.90 -3.72
C LEU A 90 21.07 3.69 -4.55
N GLU A 91 21.16 3.82 -5.87
CA GLU A 91 20.12 3.44 -6.83
C GLU A 91 20.02 1.90 -6.98
N SER A 92 19.73 1.18 -5.88
CA SER A 92 19.61 -0.28 -5.90
C SER A 92 18.23 -0.75 -5.43
N ARG A 93 17.66 -1.69 -6.18
CA ARG A 93 16.40 -2.39 -5.86
C ARG A 93 16.38 -2.96 -4.45
N ASP A 94 17.47 -3.62 -4.05
CA ASP A 94 17.56 -4.27 -2.74
C ASP A 94 17.53 -3.24 -1.60
N VAL A 95 18.06 -2.03 -1.87
CA VAL A 95 18.10 -0.94 -0.90
C VAL A 95 16.70 -0.40 -0.67
N ILE A 96 15.94 -0.08 -1.72
CA ILE A 96 14.57 0.44 -1.57
C ILE A 96 13.65 -0.58 -0.88
N PHE A 97 13.72 -1.86 -1.25
CA PHE A 97 12.92 -2.91 -0.61
C PHE A 97 13.26 -3.05 0.88
N SER A 98 14.55 -3.17 1.19
CA SER A 98 15.03 -3.28 2.58
C SER A 98 14.66 -2.07 3.42
N LEU A 99 14.66 -0.88 2.81
CA LEU A 99 14.35 0.37 3.46
C LEU A 99 12.87 0.48 3.78
N VAL A 100 11.99 0.23 2.80
CA VAL A 100 10.53 0.19 3.02
C VAL A 100 10.19 -0.85 4.08
N LEU A 101 10.73 -2.07 3.98
CA LEU A 101 10.47 -3.13 4.95
C LEU A 101 10.90 -2.72 6.37
N LYS A 102 12.10 -2.15 6.52
CA LYS A 102 12.58 -1.66 7.82
C LYS A 102 11.70 -0.53 8.36
N ASP A 103 11.22 0.35 7.50
CA ASP A 103 10.33 1.43 7.93
C ASP A 103 9.00 0.90 8.46
N LEU A 104 8.38 -0.01 7.71
CA LEU A 104 7.13 -0.67 8.10
C LEU A 104 7.26 -1.44 9.42
N GLN A 105 8.40 -2.09 9.66
CA GLN A 105 8.66 -2.87 10.88
C GLN A 105 8.94 -2.02 12.12
N ASN A 106 9.59 -0.86 11.96
CA ASN A 106 10.03 -0.03 13.09
C ASN A 106 9.01 1.06 13.46
N ASN A 107 7.92 1.18 12.71
CA ASN A 107 6.90 2.17 13.01
C ASN A 107 6.05 1.72 14.21
N ALA A 108 5.83 2.63 15.17
CA ALA A 108 5.03 2.37 16.36
C ALA A 108 3.51 2.32 16.07
N CYS A 109 3.09 2.88 14.94
CA CYS A 109 1.70 2.93 14.52
C CYS A 109 1.37 1.85 13.47
N PRO A 110 0.11 1.38 13.39
CA PRO A 110 -0.35 0.53 12.30
C PRO A 110 -0.14 1.22 10.95
N ASN A 111 0.34 0.46 9.96
CA ASN A 111 0.49 0.92 8.58
C ASN A 111 -0.56 0.23 7.70
N VAL A 112 -1.17 0.98 6.79
CA VAL A 112 -1.95 0.43 5.67
C VAL A 112 -1.25 0.84 4.38
N PHE A 113 -0.69 -0.15 3.68
CA PHE A 113 -0.05 0.04 2.38
C PHE A 113 -0.94 -0.53 1.28
N VAL A 114 -1.40 0.35 0.40
CA VAL A 114 -2.22 0.00 -0.77
C VAL A 114 -1.35 0.05 -2.01
N ILE A 115 -1.40 -1.02 -2.80
CA ILE A 115 -0.84 -1.08 -4.15
C ILE A 115 -2.00 -1.18 -5.12
N GLU A 116 -2.26 -0.12 -5.87
CA GLU A 116 -3.29 -0.09 -6.90
C GLU A 116 -2.80 -0.79 -8.17
N ASP A 117 -3.74 -1.40 -8.88
CA ASP A 117 -3.52 -2.00 -10.20
C ASP A 117 -2.36 -3.00 -10.30
N VAL A 118 -2.20 -3.86 -9.29
CA VAL A 118 -1.16 -4.91 -9.20
C VAL A 118 -1.01 -5.78 -10.46
N HIS A 119 -2.06 -5.92 -11.26
CA HIS A 119 -2.00 -6.62 -12.55
C HIS A 119 -1.04 -5.97 -13.58
N TRP A 120 -0.68 -4.70 -13.40
CA TRP A 120 0.35 -3.99 -14.15
C TRP A 120 1.74 -4.02 -13.48
N ALA A 121 1.92 -4.76 -12.39
CA ALA A 121 3.20 -4.85 -11.69
C ALA A 121 4.31 -5.34 -12.62
N ASP A 122 5.44 -4.66 -12.56
CA ASP A 122 6.64 -5.06 -13.29
C ASP A 122 7.30 -6.29 -12.63
N ALA A 123 8.21 -6.94 -13.36
CA ALA A 123 8.88 -8.14 -12.87
C ALA A 123 9.66 -7.90 -11.56
N ALA A 124 10.24 -6.71 -11.36
CA ALA A 124 10.98 -6.40 -10.15
C ALA A 124 10.07 -6.14 -8.94
N THR A 125 8.80 -5.75 -9.14
CA THR A 125 7.79 -5.63 -8.08
C THR A 125 7.20 -6.99 -7.69
N LEU A 126 7.11 -7.93 -8.64
CA LEU A 126 6.54 -9.27 -8.40
C LEU A 126 7.51 -10.25 -7.74
N ASP A 127 8.80 -10.13 -8.02
CA ASP A 127 9.89 -10.95 -7.46
C ASP A 127 10.30 -10.46 -6.07
#